data_AF-A0A2I0XHX4-F1
#
_entry.id   AF-A0A2I0XHX4-F1
#
_cell.length_a   1.000
_cell.length_b   1.000
_cell.length_c   1.000
_cell.angle_alpha   90.00
_cell.angle_beta   90.00
_cell.angle_gamma   90.00
#
_symmetry.space_group_name_H-M   'P 1'
#
loop_
_entity.id
_entity.type
_entity.pdbx_description
1 polymer ?
#
loop_
_entity_poly.entity_id
_entity_poly.type
_entity_poly.pdbx_seq_one_letter_code
_entity_poly.pdbx_strand_id
1 'polypeptide(L)' 'MSEEPFVPRERIYKLQQYFQNAHKHTYLKGRYDVITSVGIPVALAASSLFLIGRGIYNMSHGIGKKE' A
#
# COMPACT_ATOMS: atom_id res chain seq x y z
N MET A 1 -15.01 -32.70 21.29
CA MET A 1 -15.35 -31.38 21.84
C MET A 1 -14.83 -30.35 20.87
N SER A 2 -15.71 -29.72 20.09
CA SER A 2 -15.32 -28.62 19.19
C SER A 2 -15.14 -27.38 20.03
N GLU A 3 -13.90 -26.94 20.21
CA GLU A 3 -13.59 -25.73 20.95
C GLU A 3 -14.12 -24.51 20.19
N GLU A 4 -14.70 -23.55 20.91
CA GLU A 4 -15.20 -22.34 20.30
C GLU A 4 -14.03 -21.38 20.00
N PRO A 5 -14.07 -20.66 18.86
CA PRO A 5 -13.02 -19.72 18.51
C PRO A 5 -12.93 -18.57 19.52
N PHE A 6 -11.71 -18.05 19.74
CA PHE A 6 -11.43 -16.93 20.66
C PHE A 6 -12.18 -15.63 20.34
N VAL A 7 -12.75 -15.51 19.13
CA VAL A 7 -13.51 -14.35 18.68
C VAL A 7 -14.85 -14.83 18.12
N PRO A 8 -15.97 -14.15 18.49
CA PRO A 8 -17.28 -14.48 17.95
C PRO A 8 -17.32 -14.36 16.42
N ARG A 9 -17.96 -15.33 15.75
CA ARG A 9 -18.02 -15.39 14.28
C ARG A 9 -18.81 -14.23 13.66
N GLU A 10 -19.68 -13.60 14.45
CA GLU A 10 -20.47 -12.42 14.07
C GLU A 10 -19.58 -11.27 13.61
N ARG A 11 -18.38 -11.12 14.19
CA ARG A 11 -17.42 -10.11 13.76
C ARG A 11 -16.94 -10.37 12.33
N ILE A 12 -16.68 -11.63 12.00
CA ILE A 12 -16.24 -12.06 10.67
C ILE A 12 -17.38 -11.86 9.66
N TYR A 13 -18.60 -12.29 9.99
CA TYR A 13 -19.76 -12.11 9.11
C TYR A 13 -20.04 -10.64 8.80
N LYS A 14 -19.88 -9.73 9.77
CA LYS A 14 -19.99 -8.28 9.54
C LYS A 14 -18.94 -7.76 8.55
N LEU A 15 -17.69 -8.21 8.68
CA LEU A 15 -16.62 -7.83 7.75
C LEU A 15 -16.86 -8.41 6.35
N GLN A 16 -17.30 -9.67 6.26
CA GLN A 16 -17.65 -10.30 4.99
C GLN A 16 -18.76 -9.52 4.28
N GLN A 17 -19.85 -9.19 4.98
CA GLN A 17 -20.94 -8.40 4.42
C GLN A 17 -20.45 -7.01 3.96
N TYR A 18 -19.62 -6.33 4.76
CA TYR A 18 -19.03 -5.04 4.39
C TYR A 18 -18.18 -5.12 3.11
N PHE A 19 -17.24 -6.07 3.03
CA PHE A 19 -16.32 -6.19 1.91
C PHE A 19 -16.94 -6.82 0.64
N GLN A 20 -17.97 -7.65 0.79
CA GLN A 20 -18.70 -8.24 -0.34
C GLN A 20 -19.64 -7.23 -1.00
N ASN A 21 -20.26 -6.33 -0.22
CA ASN A 21 -21.13 -5.27 -0.74
C ASN A 21 -20.34 -4.06 -1.31
N ALA A 22 -19.02 -4.02 -1.14
CA ALA A 22 -18.19 -2.95 -1.68
C ALA A 22 -17.94 -3.14 -3.19
N HIS A 23 -18.50 -2.24 -4.01
CA HIS A 23 -18.30 -2.19 -5.47
C HIS A 23 -16.97 -1.51 -5.87
N LYS A 24 -15.86 -1.98 -5.29
CA LYS A 24 -14.50 -1.51 -5.61
C LYS A 24 -13.57 -2.70 -5.85
N HIS A 25 -12.46 -2.47 -6.55
CA HIS A 25 -11.40 -3.47 -6.66
C HIS A 25 -10.85 -3.84 -5.28
N THR A 26 -10.35 -5.08 -5.14
CA THR A 26 -9.93 -5.68 -3.87
C THR A 26 -9.03 -4.80 -3.03
N TYR A 27 -8.08 -4.08 -3.65
CA TYR A 27 -7.10 -3.22 -2.97
C TYR A 27 -7.62 -1.82 -2.60
N LEU A 28 -8.93 -1.54 -2.75
CA LEU A 28 -9.56 -0.24 -2.47
C LEU A 28 -10.85 -0.37 -1.64
N LYS A 29 -11.17 -1.56 -1.13
CA LYS A 29 -12.47 -1.81 -0.49
C LYS A 29 -12.55 -1.16 0.87
N GLY A 30 -11.49 -1.25 1.67
CA GLY A 30 -11.39 -0.64 2.98
C GLY A 30 -11.11 0.85 2.91
N ARG A 31 -11.59 1.61 3.91
CA ARG A 31 -11.23 3.03 4.07
C ARG A 31 -9.73 3.25 4.22
N TYR A 32 -9.04 2.34 4.92
CA TYR A 32 -7.59 2.39 5.10
C TYR A 32 -6.80 1.96 3.87
N ASP A 33 -7.42 1.21 2.96
CA ASP A 33 -6.74 0.71 1.77
C ASP A 33 -6.28 1.86 0.87
N VAL A 34 -7.03 2.97 0.78
CA VAL A 34 -6.60 4.13 0.00
C VAL A 34 -5.27 4.70 0.52
N ILE A 35 -5.05 4.69 1.83
CA ILE A 35 -3.80 5.18 2.43
C ILE A 35 -2.66 4.20 2.10
N THR A 36 -2.89 2.90 2.28
CA THR A 36 -1.86 1.87 2.17
C THR A 36 -1.54 1.46 0.73
N SER A 37 -2.52 1.49 -0.17
CA SER A 37 -2.38 1.03 -1.56
C SER A 37 -2.22 2.17 -2.57
N VAL A 38 -2.58 3.41 -2.21
CA VAL A 38 -2.43 4.58 -3.10
C VAL A 38 -1.47 5.61 -2.50
N GLY A 39 -1.77 6.14 -1.31
CA GLY A 39 -1.00 7.25 -0.73
C GLY A 39 0.48 6.91 -0.51
N ILE A 40 0.76 5.86 0.27
CA ILE A 40 2.12 5.44 0.59
C ILE A 40 2.89 5.00 -0.68
N PRO A 41 2.35 4.12 -1.54
CA PRO A 41 3.09 3.66 -2.71
C PRO A 41 3.37 4.77 -3.72
N VAL A 42 2.43 5.71 -3.95
CA VAL A 42 2.65 6.83 -4.88
C VAL A 42 3.75 7.76 -4.37
N ALA A 43 3.72 8.14 -3.09
CA ALA A 43 4.75 8.99 -2.51
C ALA A 43 6.14 8.31 -2.57
N LEU A 44 6.19 7.02 -2.26
CA LEU A 44 7.43 6.24 -2.32
C LEU A 44 7.94 6.09 -3.75
N ALA A 45 7.08 5.76 -4.70
CA ALA A 45 7.44 5.61 -6.11
C ALA A 45 7.94 6.94 -6.70
N ALA A 46 7.24 8.05 -6.44
CA ALA A 46 7.62 9.36 -6.92
C ALA A 46 9.00 9.79 -6.39
N SER A 47 9.22 9.67 -5.08
CA SER A 47 10.50 10.01 -4.47
C SER A 47 11.63 9.10 -4.97
N SER A 48 11.37 7.80 -5.11
CA SER A 48 12.34 6.83 -5.63
C SER A 48 12.73 7.15 -7.07
N LEU A 49 11.75 7.37 -7.95
CA LEU A 49 11.98 7.71 -9.36
C LEU A 49 12.75 9.02 -9.50
N PHE A 50 12.43 10.03 -8.69
CA PHE A 50 13.18 11.29 -8.65
C PHE A 50 14.65 11.08 -8.29
N LEU A 51 14.92 10.31 -7.23
CA LEU A 51 16.29 10.03 -6.78
C LEU A 51 17.06 9.19 -7.81
N ILE A 52 16.42 8.20 -8.42
CA ILE A 52 17.00 7.39 -9.50
C ILE A 52 17.36 8.27 -10.68
N GLY A 53 16.43 9.11 -11.15
CA GLY A 53 16.65 10.02 -12.27
C GLY A 53 17.80 11.00 -12.00
N ARG A 54 17.82 11.60 -10.81
CA ARG A 54 18.93 12.47 -10.37
C ARG A 54 20.26 11.71 -10.31
N GLY A 55 20.26 10.49 -9.80
CA GLY A 55 21.45 9.64 -9.74
C GLY A 55 22.02 9.36 -11.13
N ILE A 56 21.16 8.92 -12.06
CA ILE A 56 21.54 8.66 -13.46
C ILE A 56 22.07 9.94 -14.12
N TYR A 57 21.41 11.08 -13.91
CA TYR A 57 21.85 12.36 -14.45
C TYR A 57 23.24 12.76 -13.93
N ASN A 58 23.47 12.67 -12.62
CA ASN A 58 24.75 13.00 -12.02
C ASN A 58 25.88 12.09 -12.53
N MET A 59 25.60 10.78 -12.64
CA MET A 59 26.56 9.81 -13.18
C MET A 59 26.90 10.09 -14.64
N SER A 60 25.92 10.41 -15.48
CA SER A 60 26.15 10.67 -16.91
C SER A 60 26.88 12.00 -17.18
N HIS A 61 26.76 12.97 -16.29
CA HIS A 61 27.42 14.27 -16.41
C HIS A 61 28.70 14.39 -15.56
N GLY A 62 29.09 13.33 -14.84
CA GLY A 62 30.26 13.34 -13.96
C GLY A 62 30.17 14.33 -12.78
N ILE A 63 28.95 14.70 -12.38
CA ILE A 63 28.65 15.67 -11.32
C ILE A 63 28.63 14.98 -9.96
N GLY A 64 29.12 15.67 -8.92
CA GLY A 64 29.01 15.20 -7.52
C GLY A 64 30.08 14.19 -7.11
N LYS A 65 31.23 14.16 -7.81
CA LYS A 65 32.43 13.47 -7.33
C LYS A 65 32.86 14.12 -6.01
N LYS A 66 33.16 13.27 -5.02
CA LYS A 66 33.90 13.72 -3.82
C LYS A 66 35.37 13.85 -4.21
N GLU A 67 36.05 14.86 -3.67
CA GLU A 67 37.50 15.00 -3.79
C GLU A 67 38.23 13.74 -3.33
#